data_AF-A0A0W8CTP6-F1
#
_entry.id   AF-A0A0W8CTP6-F1
#
_cell.length_a   1.000
_cell.length_b   1.000
_cell.length_c   1.000
_cell.angle_alpha   90.00
_cell.angle_beta   90.00
_cell.angle_gamma   90.00
#
_symmetry.space_group_name_H-M   'P 1'
#
loop_
_entity.id
_entity.type
_entity.pdbx_description
1 polymer ?
#
loop_
_entity_poly.entity_id
_entity_poly.type
_entity_poly.pdbx_seq_one_letter_code
_entity_poly.pdbx_strand_id
1 'polypeptide(L)'
;MDVQTDNYLEELTDRNPEVDADTQTDALLDLHPPITFMPIPSGIDVATQIENGDLFDFVLEVEPILEVLVGKTLELGMMELLEEIELREIRQRQELFEQARNAELAEVQRLEAEAKRRFAEKQRRLDEETARLAAQAELEEKVAARASAKQYLANLHAQVFDTLVESGHFFDPLAKDVKQNFLPGLLESAAARAHQLDAGRKLLDAILVDALRSRAASG
;
A
#
# COMPACT_ATOMS: atom_id res chain seq x y z
N MET A 1 -8.18 29.67 -109.59
CA MET A 1 -9.31 30.51 -109.99
C MET A 1 -10.54 29.82 -109.46
N ASP A 2 -11.15 30.40 -108.43
CA ASP A 2 -12.33 29.86 -107.77
C ASP A 2 -13.53 29.98 -108.71
N VAL A 3 -14.13 28.83 -109.06
CA VAL A 3 -15.33 28.79 -109.88
C VAL A 3 -16.52 28.88 -108.92
N GLN A 4 -17.18 30.02 -108.94
CA GLN A 4 -18.34 30.35 -108.13
C GLN A 4 -19.56 29.51 -108.55
N THR A 5 -20.11 28.72 -107.63
CA THR A 5 -21.28 27.84 -107.85
C THR A 5 -22.49 28.32 -107.03
N ASP A 6 -22.81 29.61 -107.11
CA ASP A 6 -24.05 30.13 -106.52
C ASP A 6 -25.20 29.99 -107.52
N ASN A 7 -26.30 29.37 -107.09
CA ASN A 7 -27.49 29.17 -107.90
C ASN A 7 -28.31 30.47 -107.93
N TYR A 8 -28.38 31.14 -109.09
CA TYR A 8 -29.25 32.30 -109.31
C TYR A 8 -30.58 31.82 -109.90
N LEU A 9 -31.68 31.97 -109.15
CA LEU A 9 -33.04 31.77 -109.68
C LEU A 9 -33.72 33.13 -109.83
N GLU A 10 -34.18 33.44 -111.05
CA GLU A 10 -35.12 34.53 -111.32
C GLU A 10 -36.55 33.99 -111.28
N GLU A 11 -37.42 34.59 -110.45
CA GLU A 11 -38.85 34.35 -110.51
C GLU A 11 -39.46 35.16 -111.66
N LEU A 12 -40.02 34.49 -112.66
CA LEU A 12 -40.86 35.16 -113.66
C LEU A 12 -42.19 35.55 -113.00
N THR A 13 -42.41 36.85 -112.86
CA THR A 13 -43.59 37.46 -112.20
C THR A 13 -44.77 37.70 -113.15
N ASP A 14 -44.65 37.32 -114.42
CA ASP A 14 -45.71 37.58 -115.40
C ASP A 14 -46.81 36.53 -115.33
N ARG A 15 -48.06 36.97 -115.20
CA ARG A 15 -49.22 36.11 -114.96
C ARG A 15 -49.95 35.89 -116.28
N ASN A 16 -50.10 34.63 -116.69
CA ASN A 16 -50.77 34.30 -117.95
C ASN A 16 -52.20 34.90 -118.00
N PRO A 17 -52.64 35.43 -119.14
CA PRO A 17 -54.00 35.94 -119.28
C PRO A 17 -55.01 34.79 -119.20
N GLU A 18 -55.86 34.83 -118.16
CA GLU A 18 -56.96 33.89 -117.95
C GLU A 18 -58.16 34.32 -118.82
N VAL A 19 -58.78 33.36 -119.52
CA VAL A 19 -59.98 33.58 -120.34
C VAL A 19 -61.14 32.93 -119.61
N ASP A 20 -62.09 33.75 -119.16
CA ASP A 20 -63.31 33.28 -118.50
C ASP A 20 -64.28 32.71 -119.53
N ALA A 21 -64.65 31.44 -119.35
CA ALA A 21 -65.67 30.76 -120.12
C ALA A 21 -66.81 30.36 -119.17
N ASP A 22 -67.93 31.08 -119.23
CA ASP A 22 -69.10 30.77 -118.43
C ASP A 22 -69.88 29.61 -119.07
N THR A 23 -70.04 28.51 -118.33
CA THR A 23 -71.01 27.45 -118.64
C THR A 23 -72.29 27.66 -117.84
N GLN A 24 -73.42 27.70 -118.53
CA GLN A 24 -74.76 27.75 -117.92
C GLN A 24 -75.06 26.42 -117.21
N THR A 25 -74.78 26.36 -115.90
CA THR A 25 -75.25 25.29 -115.01
C THR A 25 -76.68 25.59 -114.55
N ASP A 26 -77.59 24.66 -114.83
CA ASP A 26 -78.99 24.71 -114.41
C ASP A 26 -79.11 24.77 -112.87
N ALA A 27 -80.19 25.35 -112.36
CA ALA A 27 -80.36 25.60 -110.93
C ALA A 27 -80.32 24.29 -110.12
N LEU A 28 -79.42 24.24 -109.12
CA LEU A 28 -79.22 23.11 -108.21
C LEU A 28 -80.55 22.53 -107.70
N LEU A 29 -80.86 21.30 -108.12
CA LEU A 29 -81.78 20.43 -107.40
C LEU A 29 -81.14 20.07 -106.05
N ASP A 30 -81.91 20.01 -104.97
CA ASP A 30 -81.45 19.56 -103.66
C ASP A 30 -80.79 18.17 -103.78
N LEU A 31 -79.45 18.15 -103.85
CA LEU A 31 -78.69 16.92 -103.71
C LEU A 31 -78.85 16.45 -102.26
N HIS A 32 -79.34 15.22 -102.07
CA HIS A 32 -79.25 14.57 -100.75
C HIS A 32 -77.79 14.59 -100.26
N PRO A 33 -77.55 14.76 -98.96
CA PRO A 33 -76.20 14.72 -98.42
C PRO A 33 -75.53 13.41 -98.86
N PRO A 34 -74.25 13.45 -99.31
CA PRO A 34 -73.57 12.25 -99.75
C PRO A 34 -73.52 11.25 -98.60
N ILE A 35 -74.13 10.08 -98.81
CA ILE A 35 -73.99 8.93 -97.92
C ILE A 35 -72.54 8.45 -97.98
N THR A 36 -71.77 8.74 -96.93
CA THR A 36 -70.42 8.18 -96.76
C THR A 36 -70.56 6.66 -96.61
N PHE A 37 -70.10 5.91 -97.61
CA PHE A 37 -70.05 4.45 -97.53
C PHE A 37 -69.01 4.03 -96.49
N MET A 38 -69.47 3.53 -95.34
CA MET A 38 -68.62 2.75 -94.43
C MET A 38 -68.71 1.28 -94.86
N PRO A 39 -67.61 0.67 -95.34
CA PRO A 39 -67.61 -0.75 -95.66
C PRO A 39 -68.04 -1.55 -94.43
N ILE A 40 -68.93 -2.52 -94.64
CA ILE A 40 -69.22 -3.51 -93.60
C ILE A 40 -67.93 -4.32 -93.41
N PRO A 41 -67.36 -4.42 -92.19
CA PRO A 41 -66.18 -5.23 -91.99
C PRO A 41 -66.48 -6.67 -92.42
N SER A 42 -65.76 -7.16 -93.43
CA SER A 42 -65.88 -8.54 -93.91
C SER A 42 -64.68 -9.34 -93.42
N GLY A 43 -64.94 -10.25 -92.49
CA GLY A 43 -63.96 -11.12 -91.85
C GLY A 43 -64.62 -11.91 -90.71
N ILE A 44 -63.96 -12.96 -90.23
CA ILE A 44 -64.36 -13.63 -88.98
C ILE A 44 -63.43 -13.07 -87.90
N ASP A 45 -64.01 -12.43 -86.89
CA ASP A 45 -63.24 -11.96 -85.74
C ASP A 45 -62.78 -13.18 -84.92
N VAL A 46 -61.47 -13.28 -84.68
CA VAL A 46 -60.87 -14.32 -83.83
C VAL A 46 -60.06 -13.63 -82.74
N ALA A 47 -60.38 -13.93 -81.48
CA ALA A 47 -59.58 -13.51 -80.34
C ALA A 47 -58.74 -14.68 -79.84
N THR A 48 -57.48 -14.42 -79.54
CA THR A 48 -56.57 -15.35 -78.87
C THR A 48 -56.17 -14.73 -77.54
N GLN A 49 -56.40 -15.43 -76.43
CA GLN A 49 -56.02 -14.99 -75.08
C GLN A 49 -55.13 -16.06 -74.45
N ILE A 50 -54.07 -15.62 -73.79
CA ILE A 50 -53.23 -16.48 -72.94
C ILE A 50 -53.81 -16.42 -71.53
N GLU A 51 -54.19 -17.57 -71.01
CA GLU A 51 -54.76 -17.70 -69.66
C GLU A 51 -53.66 -17.79 -68.60
N ASN A 52 -54.04 -17.54 -67.34
CA ASN A 52 -53.09 -17.62 -66.23
C ASN A 52 -52.50 -19.04 -66.13
N GLY A 53 -51.16 -19.13 -66.24
CA GLY A 53 -50.41 -20.38 -66.15
C GLY A 53 -50.09 -21.05 -67.49
N ASP A 54 -50.59 -20.54 -68.62
CA ASP A 54 -50.38 -21.14 -69.95
C ASP A 54 -48.92 -21.02 -70.46
N LEU A 55 -48.17 -20.04 -69.94
CA LEU A 55 -46.75 -19.82 -70.25
C LEU A 55 -45.80 -20.11 -69.07
N PHE A 56 -46.26 -20.78 -68.01
CA PHE A 56 -45.42 -21.03 -66.84
C PHE A 56 -44.35 -22.10 -67.12
N ASP A 57 -43.08 -21.72 -66.98
CA ASP A 57 -41.94 -22.65 -66.96
C ASP A 57 -41.42 -22.81 -65.54
N PHE A 58 -41.65 -23.99 -64.97
CA PHE A 58 -41.21 -24.30 -63.61
C PHE A 58 -39.70 -24.22 -63.43
N VAL A 59 -38.92 -24.63 -64.43
CA VAL A 59 -37.46 -24.70 -64.31
C VAL A 59 -36.87 -23.30 -64.22
N LEU A 60 -37.36 -22.38 -65.04
CA LEU A 60 -36.95 -20.98 -65.02
C LEU A 60 -37.39 -20.27 -63.73
N GLU A 61 -38.63 -20.51 -63.29
CA GLU A 61 -39.19 -19.78 -62.15
C GLU A 61 -38.62 -20.26 -60.79
N VAL A 62 -38.24 -21.53 -60.67
CA VAL A 62 -37.72 -22.10 -59.42
C VAL A 62 -36.24 -21.80 -59.19
N GLU A 63 -35.49 -21.54 -60.25
CA GLU A 63 -34.05 -21.24 -60.21
C GLU A 63 -33.68 -20.12 -59.20
N PRO A 64 -34.28 -18.92 -59.23
CA PRO A 64 -33.95 -17.86 -58.27
C PRO A 64 -34.36 -18.21 -56.83
N ILE A 65 -35.41 -19.00 -56.65
CA ILE A 65 -35.87 -19.44 -55.31
C ILE A 65 -34.83 -20.39 -54.71
N LEU A 66 -34.36 -21.36 -55.50
CA LEU A 66 -33.35 -22.31 -55.07
C LEU A 66 -32.00 -21.65 -54.81
N GLU A 67 -31.59 -20.71 -55.65
CA GLU A 67 -30.34 -19.96 -55.46
C GLU A 67 -30.34 -19.23 -54.11
N VAL A 68 -31.42 -18.52 -53.80
CA VAL A 68 -31.55 -17.80 -52.52
C VAL A 68 -31.61 -18.77 -51.35
N LEU A 69 -32.36 -19.87 -51.46
CA LEU A 69 -32.52 -20.83 -50.36
C LEU A 69 -31.20 -21.55 -50.05
N VAL A 70 -30.50 -22.04 -51.07
CA VAL A 70 -29.19 -22.69 -50.90
C VAL A 70 -28.14 -21.67 -50.44
N GLY A 71 -28.11 -20.48 -51.04
CA GLY A 71 -27.19 -19.43 -50.63
C GLY A 71 -27.36 -19.04 -49.16
N LYS A 72 -28.59 -18.80 -48.71
CA LYS A 72 -28.88 -18.40 -47.33
C LYS A 72 -28.62 -19.51 -46.33
N THR A 73 -28.92 -20.77 -46.68
CA THR A 73 -28.65 -21.91 -45.78
C THR A 73 -27.16 -22.15 -45.60
N LEU A 74 -26.37 -22.04 -46.66
CA LEU A 74 -24.91 -22.14 -46.57
C LEU A 74 -24.29 -20.99 -45.79
N GLU A 75 -24.76 -19.75 -46.03
CA GLU A 75 -24.29 -18.56 -45.32
C GLU A 75 -24.57 -18.68 -43.82
N LEU A 76 -25.80 -19.04 -43.45
CA LEU A 76 -26.20 -19.20 -42.05
C LEU A 76 -25.38 -20.31 -41.37
N GLY A 77 -25.26 -21.48 -42.00
CA GLY A 77 -24.48 -22.58 -41.45
C GLY A 77 -22.99 -22.24 -41.28
N MET A 78 -22.42 -21.44 -42.18
CA MET A 78 -21.05 -20.95 -42.04
C MET A 78 -20.89 -19.99 -40.86
N MET A 79 -21.83 -19.05 -40.68
CA MET A 79 -21.80 -18.12 -39.55
C MET A 79 -21.90 -18.84 -38.20
N GLU A 80 -22.84 -19.79 -38.08
CA GLU A 80 -23.03 -20.59 -36.86
C GLU A 80 -21.76 -21.40 -36.53
N LEU A 81 -21.17 -22.06 -37.53
CA LEU A 81 -19.94 -22.84 -37.32
C LEU A 81 -18.77 -21.96 -36.86
N LEU A 82 -18.61 -20.77 -37.45
CA LEU A 82 -17.56 -19.84 -37.07
C LEU A 82 -17.75 -19.34 -35.63
N GLU A 83 -18.99 -18.99 -35.25
CA GLU A 83 -19.31 -18.59 -33.89
C GLU A 83 -19.00 -19.72 -32.88
N GLU A 84 -19.39 -20.96 -33.19
CA GLU A 84 -19.09 -22.10 -32.32
C GLU A 84 -17.58 -22.34 -32.14
N ILE A 85 -16.80 -22.16 -33.20
CA ILE A 85 -15.34 -22.29 -33.15
C ILE A 85 -14.74 -21.20 -32.28
N GLU A 86 -15.14 -19.94 -32.49
CA GLU A 86 -14.66 -18.81 -31.70
C GLU A 86 -14.98 -18.98 -30.21
N LEU A 87 -16.23 -19.34 -29.88
CA LEU A 87 -16.63 -19.61 -28.50
C LEU A 87 -15.83 -20.75 -27.87
N ARG A 88 -15.49 -21.78 -28.64
CA ARG A 88 -14.66 -22.90 -28.17
C ARG A 88 -13.23 -22.44 -27.87
N GLU A 89 -12.64 -21.63 -28.74
CA GLU A 89 -11.30 -21.08 -28.55
C GLU A 89 -11.23 -20.14 -27.34
N ILE A 90 -12.23 -19.26 -27.18
CA ILE A 90 -12.34 -18.36 -26.03
C ILE A 90 -12.41 -19.16 -24.73
N ARG A 91 -13.25 -20.20 -24.67
CA ARG A 91 -13.38 -21.07 -23.49
C ARG A 91 -12.07 -21.78 -23.15
N GLN A 92 -11.40 -22.36 -24.15
CA GLN A 92 -10.11 -23.02 -23.95
C GLN A 92 -9.05 -22.03 -23.43
N ARG A 93 -9.01 -20.82 -24.00
CA ARG A 93 -8.09 -19.78 -23.54
C ARG A 93 -8.39 -19.33 -22.11
N GLN A 94 -9.66 -19.17 -21.75
CA GLN A 94 -10.07 -18.83 -20.39
C GLN A 94 -9.67 -19.93 -19.41
N GLU A 95 -9.94 -21.20 -19.73
CA GLU A 95 -9.58 -22.33 -18.88
C GLU A 95 -8.07 -22.40 -18.64
N LEU A 96 -7.25 -22.28 -19.69
CA LEU A 96 -5.80 -22.26 -19.56
C LEU A 96 -5.31 -21.09 -18.70
N PHE A 97 -5.90 -19.90 -18.87
CA PHE A 97 -5.58 -18.74 -18.06
C PHE A 97 -5.94 -18.93 -16.59
N GLU A 98 -7.13 -19.48 -16.30
CA GLU A 98 -7.57 -19.77 -14.94
C GLU A 98 -6.69 -20.83 -14.28
N GLN A 99 -6.32 -21.90 -15.00
CA GLN A 99 -5.39 -22.91 -14.50
C GLN A 99 -4.03 -22.31 -14.15
N ALA A 100 -3.45 -21.49 -15.05
CA ALA A 100 -2.18 -20.82 -14.79
C ALA A 100 -2.27 -19.87 -13.59
N ARG A 101 -3.32 -19.04 -13.54
CA ARG A 101 -3.56 -18.10 -12.43
C ARG A 101 -3.72 -18.82 -11.09
N ASN A 102 -4.43 -19.94 -11.07
CA ASN A 102 -4.63 -20.73 -9.85
C ASN A 102 -3.32 -21.38 -9.38
N ALA A 103 -2.49 -21.86 -10.31
CA ALA A 103 -1.17 -22.39 -10.00
C ALA A 103 -0.24 -21.31 -9.42
N GLU A 104 -0.19 -20.13 -10.05
CA GLU A 104 0.59 -18.98 -9.57
C GLU A 104 0.11 -18.53 -8.18
N LEU A 105 -1.21 -18.42 -7.97
CA LEU A 105 -1.78 -18.03 -6.68
C LEU A 105 -1.41 -19.02 -5.57
N ALA A 106 -1.48 -20.33 -5.85
CA ALA A 106 -1.08 -21.35 -4.89
C ALA A 106 0.41 -21.26 -4.54
N GLU A 107 1.27 -20.97 -5.51
CA GLU A 107 2.70 -20.79 -5.28
C GLU A 107 2.99 -19.53 -4.44
N VAL A 108 2.36 -18.41 -4.76
CA VAL A 108 2.49 -17.16 -3.99
C VAL A 108 2.06 -17.37 -2.55
N GLN A 109 0.90 -18.00 -2.31
CA GLN A 109 0.43 -18.31 -0.95
C GLN A 109 1.40 -19.20 -0.18
N ARG A 110 2.02 -20.18 -0.85
CA ARG A 110 3.04 -21.05 -0.24
C ARG A 110 4.25 -20.24 0.20
N LEU A 111 4.76 -19.36 -0.68
CA LEU A 111 5.92 -18.51 -0.39
C LEU A 111 5.63 -17.49 0.70
N GLU A 112 4.45 -16.87 0.69
CA GLU A 112 4.01 -15.93 1.73
C GLU A 112 3.91 -16.61 3.10
N ALA A 113 3.31 -17.81 3.15
CA ALA A 113 3.22 -18.58 4.39
C ALA A 113 4.60 -18.94 4.95
N GLU A 114 5.55 -19.33 4.08
CA GLU A 114 6.92 -19.60 4.47
C GLU A 114 7.64 -18.33 4.97
N ALA A 115 7.52 -17.22 4.23
CA ALA A 115 8.10 -15.93 4.62
C ALA A 115 7.55 -15.45 5.96
N LYS A 116 6.24 -15.58 6.19
CA LYS A 116 5.58 -15.23 7.46
C LYS A 116 6.10 -16.07 8.62
N ARG A 117 6.31 -17.39 8.42
CA ARG A 117 6.90 -18.27 9.43
C ARG A 117 8.33 -17.87 9.77
N ARG A 118 9.17 -17.67 8.76
CA ARG A 118 10.57 -17.24 8.94
C ARG A 118 10.66 -15.88 9.64
N PHE A 119 9.79 -14.94 9.26
CA PHE A 119 9.73 -13.63 9.89
C PHE A 119 9.30 -13.71 11.37
N ALA A 120 8.26 -14.50 11.67
CA ALA A 120 7.81 -14.70 13.05
C ALA A 120 8.88 -15.35 13.92
N GLU A 121 9.60 -16.35 13.40
CA GLU A 121 10.72 -16.97 14.12
C GLU A 121 11.86 -15.98 14.35
N LYS A 122 12.25 -15.21 13.32
CA LYS A 122 13.26 -14.16 13.43
C LYS A 122 12.88 -13.13 14.50
N GLN A 123 11.63 -12.68 14.52
CA GLN A 123 11.16 -11.73 15.51
C GLN A 123 11.26 -12.31 16.92
N ARG A 124 10.81 -13.56 17.12
CA ARG A 124 10.92 -14.24 18.41
C ARG A 124 12.37 -14.33 18.90
N ARG A 125 13.32 -14.63 17.99
CA ARG A 125 14.75 -14.68 18.32
C ARG A 125 15.31 -13.30 18.70
N LEU A 126 14.87 -12.24 18.04
CA LEU A 126 15.26 -10.88 18.40
C LEU A 126 14.72 -10.50 19.77
N ASP A 127 13.46 -10.84 20.07
CA ASP A 127 12.85 -10.59 21.37
C ASP A 127 13.56 -11.38 22.49
N GLU A 128 13.92 -12.64 22.24
CA GLU A 128 14.72 -13.48 23.16
C GLU A 128 16.12 -12.86 23.43
N GLU A 129 16.83 -12.44 22.37
CA GLU A 129 18.17 -11.84 22.49
C GLU A 129 18.14 -10.47 23.19
N THR A 130 17.17 -9.61 22.87
CA THR A 130 17.02 -8.32 23.53
C THR A 130 16.71 -8.48 25.02
N ALA A 131 15.84 -9.43 25.39
CA ALA A 131 15.58 -9.75 26.78
C ALA A 131 16.82 -10.30 27.50
N ARG A 132 17.62 -11.15 26.84
CA ARG A 132 18.89 -11.64 27.39
C ARG A 132 19.87 -10.49 27.66
N LEU A 133 20.03 -9.59 26.70
CA LEU A 133 20.92 -8.43 26.84
C LEU A 133 20.48 -7.50 27.97
N ALA A 134 19.18 -7.24 28.11
CA ALA A 134 18.63 -6.44 29.20
C ALA A 134 18.89 -7.10 30.57
N ALA A 135 18.63 -8.41 30.69
CA ALA A 135 18.89 -9.15 31.92
C ALA A 135 20.40 -9.22 32.26
N GLN A 136 21.26 -9.33 31.26
CA GLN A 136 22.71 -9.30 31.44
C GLN A 136 23.18 -7.93 31.94
N ALA A 137 22.71 -6.83 31.36
CA ALA A 137 23.05 -5.48 31.81
C ALA A 137 22.62 -5.24 33.27
N GLU A 138 21.41 -5.67 33.65
CA GLU A 138 20.93 -5.59 35.03
C GLU A 138 21.78 -6.43 35.99
N LEU A 139 22.19 -7.63 35.56
CA LEU A 139 23.07 -8.49 36.34
C LEU A 139 24.46 -7.86 36.53
N GLU A 140 25.05 -7.31 35.46
CA GLU A 140 26.33 -6.63 35.49
C GLU A 140 26.32 -5.45 36.46
N GLU A 141 25.26 -4.62 36.42
CA GLU A 141 25.07 -3.52 37.37
C GLU A 141 24.99 -4.02 38.82
N LYS A 142 24.16 -5.05 39.07
CA LYS A 142 24.02 -5.64 40.41
C LYS A 142 25.32 -6.23 40.94
N VAL A 143 26.09 -6.91 40.09
CA VAL A 143 27.39 -7.49 40.46
C VAL A 143 28.40 -6.39 40.74
N ALA A 144 28.46 -5.34 39.92
CA ALA A 144 29.33 -4.18 40.13
C ALA A 144 29.01 -3.45 41.44
N ALA A 145 27.71 -3.18 41.69
CA ALA A 145 27.26 -2.56 42.94
C ALA A 145 27.60 -3.42 44.16
N ARG A 146 27.40 -4.74 44.09
CA ARG A 146 27.76 -5.67 45.17
C ARG A 146 29.27 -5.70 45.41
N ALA A 147 30.08 -5.73 44.36
CA ALA A 147 31.54 -5.72 44.48
C ALA A 147 32.02 -4.41 45.12
N SER A 148 31.50 -3.27 44.66
CA SER A 148 31.78 -1.94 45.23
C SER A 148 31.39 -1.87 46.70
N ALA A 149 30.18 -2.29 47.06
CA ALA A 149 29.72 -2.33 48.45
C ALA A 149 30.61 -3.22 49.33
N LYS A 150 31.02 -4.41 48.84
CA LYS A 150 31.91 -5.31 49.56
C LYS A 150 33.28 -4.68 49.80
N GLN A 151 33.85 -4.03 48.79
CA GLN A 151 35.16 -3.36 48.91
C GLN A 151 35.08 -2.16 49.86
N TYR A 152 34.01 -1.37 49.78
CA TYR A 152 33.78 -0.25 50.69
C TYR A 152 33.62 -0.72 52.13
N LEU A 153 32.75 -1.71 52.40
CA LEU A 153 32.51 -2.24 53.75
C LEU A 153 33.75 -2.89 54.37
N ALA A 154 34.58 -3.57 53.57
CA ALA A 154 35.83 -4.15 54.04
C ALA A 154 36.78 -3.07 54.60
N ASN A 155 36.87 -1.93 53.92
CA ASN A 155 37.73 -0.82 54.34
C ASN A 155 37.08 0.05 55.43
N LEU A 156 35.75 0.15 55.44
CA LEU A 156 35.01 0.97 56.40
C LEU A 156 35.25 0.50 57.82
N HIS A 157 35.30 -0.81 58.08
CA HIS A 157 35.58 -1.32 59.42
C HIS A 157 36.94 -0.81 59.93
N ALA A 158 38.02 -0.99 59.16
CA ALA A 158 39.35 -0.52 59.56
C ALA A 158 39.36 1.01 59.76
N GLN A 159 38.80 1.77 58.82
CA GLN A 159 38.77 3.24 58.87
C GLN A 159 37.95 3.79 60.04
N VAL A 160 36.80 3.18 60.37
CA VAL A 160 36.00 3.55 61.54
C VAL A 160 36.74 3.19 62.84
N PHE A 161 37.41 2.04 62.90
CA PHE A 161 38.20 1.68 64.08
C PHE A 161 39.38 2.64 64.28
N ASP A 162 40.14 2.94 63.22
CA ASP A 162 41.26 3.87 63.29
C ASP A 162 40.81 5.26 63.74
N THR A 163 39.74 5.81 63.13
CA THR A 163 39.17 7.11 63.55
C THR A 163 38.64 7.10 64.98
N LEU A 164 38.10 5.97 65.46
CA LEU A 164 37.59 5.86 66.82
C LEU A 164 38.72 5.69 67.86
N VAL A 165 39.86 5.10 67.46
CA VAL A 165 41.10 5.08 68.24
C VAL A 165 41.74 6.46 68.28
N GLU A 166 41.85 7.15 67.14
CA GLU A 166 42.43 8.51 67.04
C GLU A 166 41.61 9.56 67.78
N SER A 167 40.27 9.49 67.71
CA SER A 167 39.37 10.33 68.52
C SER A 167 39.41 9.99 70.01
N GLY A 168 40.16 8.96 70.39
CA GLY A 168 40.40 8.56 71.76
C GLY A 168 39.23 7.85 72.40
N HIS A 169 38.24 7.34 71.67
CA HIS A 169 37.10 6.65 72.28
C HIS A 169 37.48 5.27 72.84
N PHE A 170 38.51 4.63 72.28
CA PHE A 170 39.11 3.43 72.85
C PHE A 170 40.18 3.80 73.87
N PHE A 171 39.89 3.59 75.15
CA PHE A 171 40.85 3.75 76.23
C PHE A 171 41.20 2.38 76.81
N ASP A 172 42.46 2.20 77.24
CA ASP A 172 42.84 1.07 78.09
C ASP A 172 42.15 1.24 79.46
N PRO A 173 41.26 0.32 79.87
CA PRO A 173 40.56 0.39 81.16
C PRO A 173 41.54 0.47 82.32
N LEU A 174 42.68 -0.22 82.24
CA LEU A 174 43.71 -0.23 83.28
C LEU A 174 44.38 1.13 83.37
N ALA A 175 44.73 1.75 82.23
CA ALA A 175 45.35 3.07 82.22
C ALA A 175 44.39 4.15 82.75
N LYS A 176 43.08 4.04 82.48
CA LYS A 176 42.06 4.95 83.02
C LYS A 176 41.92 4.78 84.53
N ASP A 177 41.79 3.55 85.03
CA ASP A 177 41.69 3.29 86.46
C ASP A 177 42.95 3.68 87.23
N VAL A 178 44.13 3.48 86.64
CA VAL A 178 45.39 3.93 87.24
C VAL A 178 45.43 5.46 87.31
N LYS A 179 45.03 6.17 86.24
CA LYS A 179 45.00 7.63 86.23
C LYS A 179 43.94 8.23 87.15
N GLN A 180 42.75 7.64 87.21
CA GLN A 180 41.61 8.20 87.93
C GLN A 180 41.52 7.75 89.39
N ASN A 181 41.93 6.52 89.72
CA ASN A 181 41.77 5.95 91.06
C ASN A 181 43.11 5.78 91.77
N PHE A 182 44.13 5.23 91.10
CA PHE A 182 45.41 4.93 91.74
C PHE A 182 46.29 6.15 91.96
N LEU A 183 46.48 7.01 90.94
CA LEU A 183 47.33 8.20 91.04
C LEU A 183 46.85 9.17 92.13
N PRO A 184 45.55 9.51 92.24
CA PRO A 184 45.08 10.36 93.33
C PRO A 184 45.33 9.73 94.71
N GLY A 185 45.06 8.42 94.87
CA GLY A 185 45.31 7.72 96.13
C GLY A 185 46.80 7.68 96.52
N LEU A 186 47.70 7.52 95.54
CA LEU A 186 49.14 7.58 95.75
C LEU A 186 49.61 8.99 96.13
N LEU A 187 49.13 10.01 95.42
CA LEU A 187 49.45 11.41 95.71
C LEU A 187 48.92 11.84 97.09
N GLU A 188 47.71 11.41 97.46
CA GLU A 188 47.14 11.67 98.79
C GLU A 188 47.93 10.96 99.88
N SER A 189 48.30 9.69 99.68
CA SER A 189 49.15 8.95 100.63
C SER A 189 50.54 9.57 100.77
N ALA A 190 51.13 10.05 99.67
CA ALA A 190 52.42 10.74 99.68
C ALA A 190 52.32 12.10 100.40
N ALA A 191 51.25 12.86 100.14
CA ALA A 191 50.96 14.12 100.82
C ALA A 191 50.75 13.92 102.33
N ALA A 192 49.98 12.90 102.73
CA ALA A 192 49.78 12.55 104.13
C ALA A 192 51.10 12.19 104.84
N ARG A 193 51.97 11.43 104.17
CA ARG A 193 53.30 11.07 104.72
C ARG A 193 54.23 12.29 104.79
N ALA A 194 54.19 13.18 103.81
CA ALA A 194 54.91 14.45 103.86
C ALA A 194 54.39 15.36 105.00
N HIS A 195 53.07 15.44 105.20
CA HIS A 195 52.47 16.17 106.32
C HIS A 195 52.85 15.57 107.68
N GLN A 196 52.88 14.24 107.81
CA GLN A 196 53.36 13.57 109.04
C GLN A 196 54.83 13.89 109.32
N LEU A 197 55.69 13.91 108.30
CA LEU A 197 57.10 14.29 108.46
C LEU A 197 57.27 15.78 108.81
N ASP A 198 56.47 16.66 108.23
CA ASP A 198 56.47 18.09 108.54
C ASP A 198 55.96 18.36 109.97
N ALA A 199 54.88 17.68 110.39
CA ALA A 199 54.39 17.73 111.76
C ALA A 199 55.42 17.17 112.76
N GLY A 200 56.09 16.06 112.41
CA GLY A 200 57.18 15.49 113.19
C GLY A 200 58.37 16.46 113.33
N ARG A 201 58.77 17.14 112.25
CA ARG A 201 59.81 18.18 112.27
C ARG A 201 59.41 19.36 113.15
N LYS A 202 58.19 19.88 113.01
CA LYS A 202 57.67 20.97 113.85
C LYS A 202 57.62 20.62 115.34
N LEU A 203 57.25 19.38 115.68
CA LEU A 203 57.31 18.89 117.07
C LEU A 203 58.74 18.78 117.58
N LEU A 204 59.67 18.27 116.77
CA LEU A 204 61.10 18.22 117.11
C LEU A 204 61.69 19.62 117.33
N ASP A 205 61.36 20.58 116.46
CA ASP A 205 61.76 21.98 116.60
C ASP A 205 61.15 22.61 117.87
N ALA A 206 59.89 22.33 118.19
CA ALA A 206 59.26 22.80 119.43
C ALA A 206 59.95 22.21 120.68
N ILE A 207 60.27 20.91 120.67
CA ILE A 207 61.02 20.25 121.75
C ILE A 207 62.44 20.85 121.87
N LEU A 208 63.12 21.13 120.76
CA LEU A 208 64.45 21.77 120.77
C LEU A 208 64.37 23.21 121.32
N VAL A 209 63.34 23.97 120.97
CA VAL A 209 63.11 25.33 121.50
C VAL A 209 62.80 25.29 123.00
N ASP A 210 61.98 24.35 123.49
CA ASP A 210 61.72 24.19 124.92
C ASP A 210 62.95 23.72 125.69
N ALA A 211 63.77 22.82 125.11
CA ALA A 211 65.04 22.42 125.70
C ALA A 211 66.03 23.60 125.80
N LEU A 212 66.11 24.44 124.76
CA LEU A 212 66.92 25.67 124.79
C LEU A 212 66.39 26.70 125.80
N ARG A 213 65.06 26.84 125.95
CA ARG A 213 64.44 27.71 126.97
C ARG A 213 64.67 27.21 128.39
N SER A 214 64.55 25.90 128.63
CA SER A 214 64.83 25.30 129.94
C SER A 214 66.30 25.46 130.36
N ARG A 215 67.22 25.46 129.39
CA ARG A 215 68.66 25.71 129.60
C ARG A 215 69.00 27.19 129.84
N ALA A 216 68.22 28.13 129.31
CA ALA A 216 68.37 29.57 129.55
C ALA A 216 67.79 30.03 130.90
N ALA A 217 66.91 29.23 131.52
CA ALA A 217 66.36 29.49 132.86
C ALA A 217 67.20 28.89 134.01
N SER A 218 68.25 28.13 133.68
CA SER A 218 69.15 27.45 134.63
C SER A 218 70.59 28.01 134.60
N GLY A 219 70.77 29.28 134.26
CA GLY A 219 72.05 29.99 134.24
C GLY A 219 71.91 31.43 134.68
#